data_AF-A0A962SCZ2-F1
#
_entry.id   AF-A0A962SCZ2-F1
#
_cell.length_a   1.000
_cell.length_b   1.000
_cell.length_c   1.000
_cell.angle_alpha   90.00
_cell.angle_beta   90.00
_cell.angle_gamma   90.00
#
_symmetry.space_group_name_H-M   'P 1'
#
loop_
_entity.id
_entity.type
_entity.pdbx_description
1 polymer ?
#
loop_
_entity_poly.entity_id
_entity_poly.type
_entity_poly.pdbx_seq_one_letter_code
_entity_poly.pdbx_strand_id
1 'polypeptide(L)'
;MKSRLLSSGGRMDFFFGRQQDRFNYSKFVSGNDARFRAVAAVLLCLIIPQTLQAADHPDIDGVELCKGVVDRIYFTGNETTRESVFRQEMQIREGEPCSLESISESRQNIMDLGIFSSVSVSLTRYTGRLVLRFDVKEKHFVLPIPRLSRTSSGEIRLGGQLRMDNVAGLNHRLKLTSERQAEDDGAGRKGFEHNFEYEIPRIQNTRYGLKLRLERLDKQYQLKRDGIDYGE
;
A
#
# COMPACT_ATOMS: atom_id res chain seq x y z
N MET A 1 -44.87 23.01 11.20
CA MET A 1 -43.84 22.07 11.68
C MET A 1 -43.28 21.30 10.47
N LYS A 2 -42.01 21.45 10.12
CA LYS A 2 -41.35 20.66 9.06
C LYS A 2 -40.73 19.42 9.69
N SER A 3 -41.26 18.23 9.41
CA SER A 3 -40.63 16.97 9.79
C SER A 3 -39.39 16.73 8.92
N ARG A 4 -38.24 16.59 9.58
CA ARG A 4 -36.93 16.32 8.98
C ARG A 4 -36.72 14.80 9.02
N LEU A 5 -36.97 14.11 7.91
CA LEU A 5 -36.66 12.69 7.78
C LEU A 5 -35.21 12.54 7.29
N LEU A 6 -34.33 12.20 8.22
CA LEU A 6 -32.96 11.77 7.95
C LEU A 6 -33.03 10.29 7.54
N SER A 7 -32.78 9.97 6.27
CA SER A 7 -32.50 8.60 5.86
C SER A 7 -31.00 8.38 5.94
N SER A 8 -30.55 7.75 7.04
CA SER A 8 -29.15 7.33 7.22
C SER A 8 -29.01 5.89 6.74
N GLY A 9 -28.42 5.70 5.56
CA GLY A 9 -27.98 4.38 5.11
C GLY A 9 -26.51 4.19 5.49
N GLY A 10 -26.24 3.30 6.44
CA GLY A 10 -24.88 2.85 6.77
C GLY A 10 -24.60 1.49 6.14
N ARG A 11 -23.47 1.33 5.44
CA ARG A 11 -23.00 0.03 4.96
C ARG A 11 -21.73 -0.35 5.72
N MET A 12 -21.69 -1.58 6.22
CA MET A 12 -20.54 -2.18 6.90
C MET A 12 -20.15 -3.43 6.14
N ASP A 13 -18.95 -3.41 5.55
CA ASP A 13 -18.41 -4.55 4.81
C ASP A 13 -17.15 -5.05 5.53
N PHE A 14 -17.08 -6.36 5.79
CA PHE A 14 -15.90 -7.04 6.33
C PHE A 14 -15.27 -7.88 5.23
N PHE A 15 -13.97 -7.69 5.01
CA PHE A 15 -13.20 -8.53 4.07
C PHE A 15 -12.11 -9.29 4.82
N PHE A 16 -12.11 -10.60 4.63
CA PHE A 16 -11.08 -11.54 5.10
C PHE A 16 -10.53 -12.26 3.87
N GLY A 17 -9.27 -11.98 3.51
CA GLY A 17 -8.68 -12.45 2.27
C GLY A 17 -7.23 -12.89 2.44
N ARG A 18 -6.78 -13.81 1.57
CA ARG A 18 -5.38 -14.17 1.41
C ARG A 18 -4.75 -13.14 0.48
N GLN A 19 -3.63 -12.52 0.87
CA GLN A 19 -2.92 -11.61 -0.01
C GLN A 19 -2.28 -12.40 -1.15
N GLN A 20 -2.78 -12.24 -2.37
CA GLN A 20 -2.10 -12.65 -3.59
C GLN A 20 -2.58 -11.75 -4.73
N ASP A 21 -1.67 -10.95 -5.28
CA ASP A 21 -1.28 -11.08 -6.69
C ASP A 21 -0.06 -10.20 -6.98
N ARG A 22 1.00 -10.85 -7.45
CA ARG A 22 2.19 -10.19 -8.00
C ARG A 22 1.78 -9.49 -9.29
N PHE A 23 2.17 -8.23 -9.47
CA PHE A 23 2.02 -7.54 -10.75
C PHE A 23 2.79 -8.30 -11.85
N ASN A 24 2.04 -8.92 -12.77
CA ASN A 24 2.60 -9.66 -13.90
C ASN A 24 2.61 -8.77 -15.15
N TYR A 25 3.81 -8.41 -15.62
CA TYR A 25 4.06 -7.52 -16.76
C TYR A 25 4.01 -8.20 -18.14
N SER A 26 3.43 -9.40 -18.27
CA SER A 26 3.37 -10.09 -19.57
C SER A 26 2.04 -9.88 -20.30
N LYS A 27 1.77 -8.64 -20.75
CA LYS A 27 0.76 -8.38 -21.80
C LYS A 27 1.21 -7.24 -22.71
N PHE A 28 2.24 -7.49 -23.52
CA PHE A 28 2.46 -6.76 -24.76
C PHE A 28 3.24 -7.67 -25.69
N VAL A 29 2.54 -8.20 -26.70
CA VAL A 29 2.97 -8.60 -28.06
C VAL A 29 1.86 -9.55 -28.55
N SER A 30 0.78 -8.96 -29.04
CA SER A 30 -0.23 -9.62 -29.85
C SER A 30 -0.08 -9.06 -31.26
N GLY A 31 0.39 -9.89 -32.18
CA GLY A 31 0.65 -9.54 -33.57
C GLY A 31 1.17 -10.76 -34.30
N ASN A 32 0.25 -11.57 -34.82
CA ASN A 32 0.55 -12.76 -35.62
C ASN A 32 1.04 -12.33 -37.00
N ASP A 33 2.35 -12.45 -37.27
CA ASP A 33 2.86 -12.55 -38.64
C ASP A 33 4.05 -13.52 -38.70
N ALA A 34 3.79 -14.69 -39.29
CA ALA A 34 4.66 -15.87 -39.29
C ALA A 34 5.89 -15.78 -40.22
N ARG A 35 6.33 -14.56 -40.60
CA ARG A 35 7.46 -14.37 -41.55
C ARG A 35 8.72 -13.76 -40.93
N PHE A 36 8.69 -13.33 -39.66
CA PHE A 36 9.83 -12.71 -38.97
C PHE A 36 10.65 -13.67 -38.08
N ARG A 37 10.44 -14.99 -38.19
CA ARG A 37 11.04 -15.98 -37.26
C ARG A 37 12.44 -16.49 -37.64
N ALA A 38 13.00 -16.10 -38.78
CA ALA A 38 14.24 -16.72 -39.28
C ALA A 38 15.49 -15.83 -39.29
N VAL A 39 15.39 -14.51 -39.07
CA VAL A 39 16.54 -13.59 -39.25
C VAL A 39 17.05 -12.97 -37.93
N ALA A 40 16.25 -12.95 -36.86
CA ALA A 40 16.64 -12.34 -35.58
C ALA A 40 17.43 -13.28 -34.63
N ALA A 41 17.48 -14.58 -34.91
CA ALA A 41 18.01 -15.58 -33.97
C ALA A 41 19.51 -15.91 -34.15
N VAL A 42 20.19 -15.37 -35.15
CA VAL A 42 21.53 -15.84 -35.55
C VAL A 42 22.65 -14.81 -35.36
N LEU A 43 22.37 -13.52 -35.06
CA LEU A 43 23.42 -12.47 -35.15
C LEU A 43 23.76 -11.67 -33.88
N LEU A 44 23.26 -12.01 -32.69
CA LEU A 44 23.67 -11.29 -31.46
C LEU A 44 23.90 -12.20 -30.25
N CYS A 45 24.49 -13.38 -30.48
CA CYS A 45 24.81 -14.34 -29.41
C CYS A 45 26.31 -14.71 -29.33
N LEU A 46 27.23 -14.04 -30.04
CA LEU A 46 28.59 -14.57 -30.22
C LEU A 46 29.79 -13.68 -29.85
N ILE A 47 29.65 -12.43 -29.39
CA ILE A 47 30.84 -11.61 -29.07
C ILE A 47 30.66 -10.68 -27.86
N ILE A 48 30.13 -11.19 -26.75
CA ILE A 48 30.50 -10.62 -25.44
C ILE A 48 30.77 -11.79 -24.51
N PRO A 49 32.01 -12.00 -24.03
CA PRO A 49 32.18 -12.80 -22.83
C PRO A 49 31.40 -12.08 -21.75
N GLN A 50 30.27 -12.66 -21.32
CA GLN A 50 29.59 -12.19 -20.13
C GLN A 50 30.56 -12.43 -18.99
N THR A 51 31.39 -11.43 -18.68
CA THR A 51 31.98 -11.30 -17.37
C THR A 51 30.82 -11.44 -16.41
N LEU A 52 30.83 -12.53 -15.65
CA LEU A 52 29.92 -12.77 -14.54
C LEU A 52 30.21 -11.65 -13.53
N GLN A 53 29.62 -10.49 -13.77
CA GLN A 53 29.73 -9.35 -12.87
C GLN A 53 29.03 -9.84 -11.60
N ALA A 54 29.81 -9.98 -10.53
CA ALA A 54 29.24 -10.14 -9.21
C ALA A 54 28.12 -9.10 -9.10
N ALA A 55 26.93 -9.53 -8.73
CA ALA A 55 25.85 -8.58 -8.47
C ALA A 55 26.35 -7.68 -7.35
N ASP A 56 26.86 -6.49 -7.70
CA ASP A 56 26.99 -5.41 -6.76
C ASP A 56 25.57 -5.22 -6.24
N HIS A 57 25.37 -5.60 -4.98
CA HIS A 57 24.13 -5.33 -4.25
C HIS A 57 24.37 -3.99 -3.55
N PRO A 58 24.11 -2.84 -4.20
CA PRO A 58 24.39 -1.52 -3.62
C PRO A 58 23.61 -1.28 -2.32
N ASP A 59 22.62 -2.12 -2.03
CA ASP A 59 21.77 -2.03 -0.84
C ASP A 59 22.17 -3.02 0.27
N ILE A 60 23.19 -3.86 0.05
CA ILE A 60 23.68 -4.85 1.02
C ILE A 60 25.21 -4.75 1.17
N ASP A 61 25.65 -4.21 2.29
CA ASP A 61 27.08 -4.12 2.63
C ASP A 61 27.56 -5.40 3.31
N GLY A 62 28.79 -5.84 3.00
CA GLY A 62 29.44 -6.97 3.67
C GLY A 62 28.99 -8.36 3.21
N VAL A 63 28.54 -8.48 1.96
CA VAL A 63 28.07 -9.76 1.36
C VAL A 63 29.08 -10.90 1.49
N GLU A 64 30.38 -10.60 1.47
CA GLU A 64 31.49 -11.55 1.66
C GLU A 64 31.52 -12.20 3.05
N LEU A 65 30.90 -11.56 4.04
CA LEU A 65 30.81 -12.05 5.41
C LEU A 65 29.69 -13.07 5.60
N CYS A 66 28.79 -13.24 4.62
CA CYS A 66 27.66 -14.15 4.65
C CYS A 66 28.10 -15.62 4.58
N LYS A 67 28.65 -16.12 5.68
CA LYS A 67 29.14 -17.50 5.87
C LYS A 67 28.82 -17.96 7.28
N GLY A 68 28.22 -19.14 7.42
CA GLY A 68 27.81 -19.67 8.71
C GLY A 68 26.44 -19.17 9.16
N VAL A 69 26.21 -19.12 10.47
CA VAL A 69 24.90 -18.86 11.08
C VAL A 69 24.77 -17.40 11.48
N VAL A 70 23.59 -16.81 11.24
CA VAL A 70 23.23 -15.47 11.71
C VAL A 70 22.98 -15.53 13.22
N ASP A 71 23.78 -14.83 14.02
CA ASP A 71 23.64 -14.79 15.49
C ASP A 71 22.53 -13.84 15.91
N ARG A 72 22.50 -12.63 15.33
CA ARG A 72 21.53 -11.58 15.67
C ARG A 72 21.12 -10.75 14.48
N ILE A 73 19.87 -10.28 14.52
CA ILE A 73 19.31 -9.36 13.54
C ILE A 73 18.84 -8.10 14.28
N TYR A 74 19.32 -6.93 13.86
CA TYR A 74 18.95 -5.64 14.42
C TYR A 74 18.22 -4.77 13.40
N PHE A 75 17.29 -3.96 13.89
CA PHE A 75 16.61 -2.91 13.13
C PHE A 75 16.94 -1.56 13.76
N THR A 76 17.26 -0.57 12.92
CA THR A 76 17.71 0.76 13.33
C THR A 76 17.03 1.82 12.46
N GLY A 77 16.78 3.00 13.03
CA GLY A 77 16.06 4.09 12.34
C GLY A 77 14.53 3.95 12.35
N ASN A 78 13.99 2.99 13.10
CA ASN A 78 12.56 2.80 13.34
C ASN A 78 12.10 3.54 14.62
N GLU A 79 11.87 4.84 14.53
CA GLU A 79 11.44 5.66 15.68
C GLU A 79 10.01 5.35 16.11
N THR A 80 9.10 5.16 15.14
CA THR A 80 7.68 4.90 15.40
C THR A 80 7.32 3.44 15.16
N THR A 81 7.89 2.82 14.12
CA THR A 81 7.52 1.46 13.70
C THR A 81 8.06 0.42 14.66
N ARG A 82 7.19 -0.48 15.10
CA ARG A 82 7.54 -1.54 16.04
C ARG A 82 8.34 -2.63 15.35
N GLU A 83 9.29 -3.19 16.10
CA GLU A 83 10.14 -4.29 15.63
C GLU A 83 9.32 -5.51 15.13
N SER A 84 8.16 -5.76 15.74
CA SER A 84 7.27 -6.85 15.34
C SER A 84 6.84 -6.78 13.87
N VAL A 85 6.72 -5.58 13.30
CA VAL A 85 6.38 -5.38 11.89
C VAL A 85 7.52 -5.89 11.00
N PHE A 86 8.76 -5.51 11.30
CA PHE A 86 9.92 -6.00 10.56
C PHE A 86 10.07 -7.51 10.65
N ARG A 87 9.91 -8.07 11.86
CA ARG A 87 10.01 -9.52 12.11
C ARG A 87 9.00 -10.33 11.29
N GLN A 88 7.86 -9.76 10.89
CA GLN A 88 6.89 -10.43 10.01
C GLN A 88 7.36 -10.52 8.55
N GLU A 89 8.20 -9.59 8.12
CA GLU A 89 8.69 -9.48 6.74
C GLU A 89 10.00 -10.24 6.49
N MET A 90 10.66 -10.68 7.57
CA MET A 90 11.88 -11.46 7.52
C MET A 90 11.66 -12.87 6.94
N GLN A 91 12.50 -13.24 5.98
CA GLN A 91 12.65 -14.60 5.44
C GLN A 91 13.80 -15.38 6.10
N ILE A 92 14.70 -14.68 6.80
CA ILE A 92 15.80 -15.27 7.57
C ILE A 92 15.60 -14.97 9.06
N ARG A 93 15.91 -15.95 9.91
CA ARG A 93 15.86 -15.81 11.37
C ARG A 93 17.24 -15.97 12.00
N GLU A 94 17.33 -15.51 13.25
CA GLU A 94 18.47 -15.79 14.11
C GLU A 94 18.62 -17.30 14.31
N GLY A 95 19.84 -17.81 14.20
CA GLY A 95 20.13 -19.24 14.22
C GLY A 95 20.08 -19.93 12.85
N GLU A 96 19.62 -19.26 11.79
CA GLU A 96 19.60 -19.83 10.44
C GLU A 96 20.91 -19.56 9.68
N PRO A 97 21.31 -20.43 8.73
CA PRO A 97 22.43 -20.17 7.83
C PRO A 97 22.22 -18.87 7.04
N CYS A 98 23.29 -18.09 6.88
CA CYS A 98 23.23 -16.88 6.10
C CYS A 98 22.89 -17.18 4.63
N SER A 99 21.86 -16.52 4.11
CA SER A 99 21.41 -16.60 2.73
C SER A 99 21.23 -15.19 2.18
N LEU A 100 22.04 -14.82 1.18
CA LEU A 100 21.93 -13.51 0.52
C LEU A 100 20.58 -13.32 -0.17
N GLU A 101 20.01 -14.40 -0.73
CA GLU A 101 18.67 -14.40 -1.31
C GLU A 101 17.61 -14.04 -0.27
N SER A 102 17.60 -14.73 0.88
CA SER A 102 16.64 -14.48 1.95
C SER A 102 16.82 -13.09 2.59
N ILE A 103 18.06 -12.59 2.67
CA ILE A 103 18.34 -11.22 3.14
C ILE A 103 17.77 -10.20 2.14
N SER A 104 18.03 -10.39 0.85
CA SER A 104 17.53 -9.52 -0.22
C SER A 104 16.00 -9.50 -0.26
N GLU A 105 15.36 -10.67 -0.15
CA GLU A 105 13.90 -10.77 -0.05
C GLU A 105 13.35 -10.08 1.19
N SER A 106 13.99 -10.27 2.36
CA SER A 106 13.58 -9.58 3.60
C SER A 106 13.64 -8.06 3.45
N ARG A 107 14.73 -7.54 2.86
CA ARG A 107 14.89 -6.12 2.57
C ARG A 107 13.80 -5.61 1.62
N GLN A 108 13.52 -6.36 0.56
CA GLN A 108 12.47 -6.01 -0.39
C GLN A 108 11.09 -6.00 0.27
N ASN A 109 10.75 -7.02 1.08
CA ASN A 109 9.50 -7.08 1.81
C ASN A 109 9.34 -5.88 2.76
N ILE A 110 10.40 -5.50 3.48
CA ILE A 110 10.39 -4.30 4.35
C ILE A 110 10.16 -3.03 3.51
N MET A 111 10.80 -2.90 2.34
CA MET A 111 10.59 -1.78 1.43
C MET A 111 9.15 -1.73 0.90
N ASP A 112 8.58 -2.89 0.59
CA ASP A 112 7.21 -3.07 0.05
C ASP A 112 6.12 -2.70 1.06
N LEU A 113 6.45 -2.60 2.36
CA LEU A 113 5.54 -2.00 3.36
C LEU A 113 5.15 -0.57 2.97
N GLY A 114 6.01 0.13 2.23
CA GLY A 114 5.76 1.46 1.67
C GLY A 114 5.89 2.60 2.69
N ILE A 115 6.12 2.29 3.96
CA ILE A 115 6.25 3.22 5.09
C ILE A 115 7.69 3.73 5.32
N PHE A 116 8.66 3.21 4.57
CA PHE A 116 10.06 3.63 4.59
C PHE A 116 10.46 4.28 3.26
N SER A 117 11.34 5.29 3.31
CA SER A 117 11.93 5.90 2.12
C SER A 117 13.17 5.17 1.62
N SER A 118 13.87 4.47 2.51
CA SER A 118 15.05 3.66 2.19
C SER A 118 15.22 2.55 3.21
N VAL A 119 15.78 1.42 2.76
CA VAL A 119 16.14 0.25 3.55
C VAL A 119 17.50 -0.22 3.05
N SER A 120 18.53 -0.10 3.89
CA SER A 120 19.88 -0.63 3.64
C SER A 120 20.18 -1.76 4.60
N VAL A 121 21.00 -2.70 4.16
CA VAL A 121 21.40 -3.86 4.96
C VAL A 121 22.90 -3.87 5.12
N SER A 122 23.37 -4.17 6.33
CA SER A 122 24.79 -4.41 6.58
C SER A 122 25.02 -5.72 7.32
N LEU A 123 25.98 -6.49 6.82
CA LEU A 123 26.52 -7.67 7.46
C LEU A 123 27.81 -7.28 8.18
N THR A 124 27.93 -7.62 9.46
CA THR A 124 29.14 -7.36 10.25
C THR A 124 29.53 -8.59 11.06
N ARG A 125 30.82 -8.75 11.33
CA ARG A 125 31.31 -9.76 12.28
C ARG A 125 31.78 -9.09 13.55
N TYR A 126 31.10 -9.38 14.65
CA TYR A 126 31.51 -8.90 15.97
C TYR A 126 31.89 -10.10 16.83
N THR A 127 33.12 -10.14 17.32
CA THR A 127 33.65 -11.26 18.15
C THR A 127 33.46 -12.64 17.51
N GLY A 128 33.58 -12.72 16.17
CA GLY A 128 33.38 -13.95 15.40
C GLY A 128 31.91 -14.29 15.07
N ARG A 129 30.94 -13.59 15.66
CA ARG A 129 29.50 -13.79 15.44
C ARG A 129 29.02 -12.93 14.26
N LEU A 130 28.17 -13.51 13.40
CA LEU A 130 27.59 -12.81 12.26
C LEU A 130 26.35 -12.02 12.70
N VAL A 131 26.38 -10.71 12.49
CA VAL A 131 25.30 -9.79 12.84
C VAL A 131 24.76 -9.15 11.57
N LEU A 132 23.44 -9.24 11.39
CA LEU A 132 22.71 -8.61 10.30
C LEU A 132 22.01 -7.35 10.84
N ARG A 133 22.18 -6.21 10.17
CA ARG A 133 21.51 -4.96 10.55
C ARG A 133 20.74 -4.41 9.36
N PHE A 134 19.49 -4.03 9.61
CA PHE A 134 18.65 -3.28 8.69
C PHE A 134 18.55 -1.85 9.19
N ASP A 135 19.09 -0.92 8.41
CA ASP A 135 19.00 0.52 8.66
C ASP A 135 17.88 1.09 7.78
N VAL A 136 16.85 1.67 8.41
CA VAL A 136 15.69 2.21 7.72
C VAL A 136 15.52 3.70 7.93
N LYS A 137 14.83 4.35 6.99
CA LYS A 137 14.40 5.74 7.12
C LYS A 137 12.89 5.83 6.99
N GLU A 138 12.21 6.19 8.07
CA GLU A 138 10.74 6.32 8.11
C GLU A 138 10.23 7.50 7.29
N LYS A 139 9.05 7.32 6.65
CA LYS A 139 8.31 8.40 5.97
C LYS A 139 7.39 9.13 6.95
N HIS A 140 6.88 10.29 6.52
CA HIS A 140 5.74 10.91 7.19
C HIS A 140 4.47 10.07 6.99
N PHE A 141 3.85 9.74 8.11
CA PHE A 141 2.72 8.82 8.19
C PHE A 141 1.35 9.47 8.04
N VAL A 142 1.23 10.77 8.34
CA VAL A 142 -0.04 11.50 8.37
C VAL A 142 -0.11 12.46 7.19
N LEU A 143 -1.10 12.26 6.32
CA LEU A 143 -1.29 13.02 5.09
C LEU A 143 -2.73 13.54 4.98
N PRO A 144 -2.97 14.83 5.25
CA PRO A 144 -4.22 15.49 4.90
C PRO A 144 -4.23 15.84 3.41
N ILE A 145 -5.33 15.54 2.72
CA ILE A 145 -5.51 15.72 1.28
C ILE A 145 -6.81 16.52 1.07
N PRO A 146 -6.75 17.77 0.56
CA PRO A 146 -7.95 18.46 0.13
C PRO A 146 -8.55 17.74 -1.08
N ARG A 147 -9.88 17.66 -1.13
CA ARG A 147 -10.60 17.05 -2.25
C ARG A 147 -11.59 18.05 -2.84
N LEU A 148 -11.45 18.28 -4.14
CA LEU A 148 -12.36 19.11 -4.94
C LEU A 148 -12.52 18.46 -6.30
N SER A 149 -13.75 18.23 -6.72
CA SER A 149 -14.04 17.78 -8.08
C SER A 149 -15.37 18.33 -8.59
N ARG A 150 -15.47 18.47 -9.91
CA ARG A 150 -16.71 18.73 -10.64
C ARG A 150 -16.82 17.75 -11.80
N THR A 151 -17.93 17.04 -11.91
CA THR A 151 -18.18 16.11 -13.01
C THR A 151 -18.85 16.83 -14.20
N SER A 152 -18.90 16.17 -15.37
CA SER A 152 -19.65 16.66 -16.53
C SER A 152 -21.16 16.72 -16.30
N SER A 153 -21.68 15.95 -15.34
CA SER A 153 -23.08 15.98 -14.91
C SER A 153 -23.40 17.13 -13.95
N GLY A 154 -22.45 18.04 -13.70
CA GLY A 154 -22.62 19.16 -12.78
C GLY A 154 -22.53 18.77 -11.30
N GLU A 155 -22.07 17.57 -10.97
CA GLU A 155 -21.89 17.18 -9.57
C GLU A 155 -20.60 17.79 -9.01
N ILE A 156 -20.73 18.60 -7.97
CA ILE A 156 -19.62 19.24 -7.26
C ILE A 156 -19.37 18.48 -5.95
N ARG A 157 -18.13 18.06 -5.73
CA ARG A 157 -17.66 17.49 -4.46
C ARG A 157 -16.59 18.38 -3.86
N LEU A 158 -16.75 18.74 -2.59
CA LEU A 158 -15.78 19.53 -1.82
C LEU A 158 -15.58 18.90 -0.45
N GLY A 159 -14.34 18.64 -0.06
CA GLY A 159 -14.05 18.04 1.22
C GLY A 159 -12.56 17.80 1.46
N GLY A 160 -12.30 16.81 2.30
CA GLY A 160 -10.96 16.41 2.65
C GLY A 160 -10.86 14.94 2.97
N GLN A 161 -9.64 14.45 2.88
CA GLN A 161 -9.26 13.10 3.29
C GLN A 161 -8.07 13.19 4.23
N LEU A 162 -8.12 12.47 5.34
CA LEU A 162 -6.97 12.23 6.19
C LEU A 162 -6.53 10.78 5.98
N ARG A 163 -5.28 10.58 5.58
CA ARG A 163 -4.62 9.28 5.54
C ARG A 163 -3.60 9.20 6.65
N MET A 164 -3.63 8.14 7.43
CA MET A 164 -2.62 7.83 8.42
C MET A 164 -2.13 6.41 8.14
N ASP A 165 -0.91 6.30 7.62
CA ASP A 165 -0.22 5.03 7.46
C ASP A 165 0.55 4.71 8.76
N ASN A 166 0.85 3.44 9.04
CA ASN A 166 1.56 3.04 10.26
C ASN A 166 0.92 3.47 11.60
N VAL A 167 -0.41 3.41 11.70
CA VAL A 167 -1.12 3.74 12.96
C VAL A 167 -0.59 2.86 14.09
N ALA A 168 -0.24 3.49 15.22
CA ALA A 168 0.33 2.85 16.41
C ALA A 168 1.68 2.10 16.18
N GLY A 169 2.36 2.37 15.07
CA GLY A 169 3.62 1.72 14.71
C GLY A 169 3.46 0.28 14.21
N LEU A 170 2.27 -0.09 13.74
CA LEU A 170 1.91 -1.48 13.40
C LEU A 170 1.67 -1.71 11.89
N ASN A 171 2.04 -0.76 11.02
CA ASN A 171 1.67 -0.78 9.59
C ASN A 171 0.14 -0.83 9.35
N HIS A 172 -0.67 -0.41 10.33
CA HIS A 172 -2.11 -0.25 10.13
C HIS A 172 -2.38 1.03 9.34
N ARG A 173 -3.45 1.05 8.55
CA ARG A 173 -3.83 2.19 7.73
C ARG A 173 -5.19 2.70 8.13
N LEU A 174 -5.29 4.00 8.38
CA LEU A 174 -6.53 4.71 8.62
C LEU A 174 -6.77 5.71 7.50
N LYS A 175 -7.97 5.70 6.94
CA LYS A 175 -8.42 6.66 5.94
C LYS A 175 -9.78 7.20 6.36
N LEU A 176 -9.82 8.49 6.65
CA LEU A 176 -11.04 9.23 6.92
C LEU A 176 -11.30 10.16 5.75
N THR A 177 -12.50 10.15 5.19
CA THR A 177 -12.91 11.04 4.10
C THR A 177 -14.22 11.70 4.49
N SER A 178 -14.31 13.01 4.29
CA SER A 178 -15.51 13.79 4.54
C SER A 178 -15.71 14.77 3.40
N GLU A 179 -16.79 14.61 2.65
CA GLU A 179 -17.08 15.40 1.45
C GLU A 179 -18.52 15.90 1.47
N ARG A 180 -18.70 17.15 1.07
CA ARG A 180 -19.99 17.69 0.70
C ARG A 180 -20.18 17.45 -0.79
N GLN A 181 -21.31 16.87 -1.15
CA GLN A 181 -21.75 16.69 -2.54
C GLN A 181 -22.92 17.63 -2.86
N ALA A 182 -22.93 18.20 -4.05
CA ALA A 182 -24.02 18.99 -4.57
C ALA A 182 -24.23 18.68 -6.06
N GLU A 183 -25.43 18.21 -6.41
CA GLU A 183 -25.81 17.90 -7.79
C GLU A 183 -26.20 19.17 -8.56
N ASP A 184 -26.25 19.07 -9.90
CA ASP A 184 -26.77 20.10 -10.80
C ASP A 184 -26.19 21.49 -10.53
N ASP A 185 -24.86 21.57 -10.51
CA ASP A 185 -24.07 22.78 -10.25
C ASP A 185 -24.42 23.48 -8.93
N GLY A 186 -24.92 22.71 -7.96
CA GLY A 186 -25.29 23.21 -6.64
C GLY A 186 -26.76 23.60 -6.50
N ALA A 187 -27.55 23.51 -7.58
CA ALA A 187 -29.00 23.71 -7.56
C ALA A 187 -29.76 22.43 -7.15
N GLY A 188 -29.16 21.27 -7.35
CA GLY A 188 -29.75 19.96 -7.07
C GLY A 188 -29.63 19.53 -5.61
N ARG A 189 -29.71 18.21 -5.40
CA ARG A 189 -29.64 17.61 -4.06
C ARG A 189 -28.26 17.85 -3.46
N LYS A 190 -28.26 18.11 -2.16
CA LYS A 190 -27.04 18.31 -1.36
C LYS A 190 -26.94 17.20 -0.34
N GLY A 191 -25.73 16.77 -0.08
CA GLY A 191 -25.47 15.79 0.96
C GLY A 191 -24.06 15.84 1.48
N PHE A 192 -23.83 15.03 2.52
CA PHE A 192 -22.51 14.75 3.03
C PHE A 192 -22.23 13.26 2.90
N GLU A 193 -21.00 12.95 2.51
CA GLU A 193 -20.44 11.61 2.48
C GLU A 193 -19.30 11.56 3.49
N HIS A 194 -19.43 10.66 4.45
CA HIS A 194 -18.38 10.35 5.41
C HIS A 194 -17.99 8.89 5.22
N ASN A 195 -16.71 8.65 4.95
CA ASN A 195 -16.14 7.31 4.86
C ASN A 195 -15.01 7.16 5.87
N PHE A 196 -15.12 6.15 6.72
CA PHE A 196 -14.08 5.71 7.63
C PHE A 196 -13.60 4.32 7.20
N GLU A 197 -12.31 4.18 7.00
CA GLU A 197 -11.69 2.92 6.61
C GLU A 197 -10.48 2.65 7.50
N TYR A 198 -10.46 1.49 8.15
CA TYR A 198 -9.36 1.02 8.97
C TYR A 198 -8.90 -0.34 8.46
N GLU A 199 -7.62 -0.47 8.16
CA GLU A 199 -7.02 -1.66 7.57
C GLU A 199 -5.84 -2.13 8.42
N ILE A 200 -5.86 -3.42 8.75
CA ILE A 200 -4.76 -4.19 9.30
C ILE A 200 -4.29 -5.09 8.16
N PRO A 201 -3.22 -4.73 7.42
CA PRO A 201 -2.78 -5.51 6.26
C PRO A 201 -2.44 -6.96 6.62
N ARG A 202 -1.84 -7.13 7.80
CA ARG A 202 -1.43 -8.43 8.31
C ARG A 202 -1.53 -8.48 9.83
N ILE A 203 -2.43 -9.32 10.34
CA ILE A 203 -2.54 -9.58 11.77
C ILE A 203 -1.28 -10.34 12.20
N GLN A 204 -0.73 -9.96 13.36
CA GLN A 204 0.51 -10.51 13.91
C GLN A 204 0.55 -12.04 13.85
N ASN A 205 1.67 -12.59 13.35
CA ASN A 205 1.89 -14.03 13.19
C ASN A 205 0.89 -14.76 12.28
N THR A 206 0.12 -14.04 11.48
CA THR A 206 -0.79 -14.64 10.50
C THR A 206 -0.48 -14.15 9.09
N ARG A 207 -1.15 -14.75 8.10
CA ARG A 207 -1.17 -14.28 6.69
C ARG A 207 -2.46 -13.55 6.33
N TYR A 208 -3.28 -13.24 7.34
CA TYR A 208 -4.62 -12.69 7.16
C TYR A 208 -4.61 -11.21 7.50
N GLY A 209 -5.34 -10.42 6.72
CA GLY A 209 -5.62 -9.01 7.01
C GLY A 209 -7.07 -8.81 7.46
N LEU A 210 -7.33 -7.65 8.04
CA LEU A 210 -8.67 -7.19 8.40
C LEU A 210 -8.88 -5.80 7.82
N LYS A 211 -10.04 -5.59 7.17
CA LYS A 211 -10.45 -4.27 6.70
C LYS A 211 -11.87 -3.97 7.19
N LEU A 212 -12.01 -2.85 7.90
CA LEU A 212 -13.28 -2.29 8.33
C LEU A 212 -13.55 -1.04 7.51
N ARG A 213 -14.71 -0.99 6.86
CA ARG A 213 -15.20 0.20 6.16
C ARG A 213 -16.58 0.57 6.67
N LEU A 214 -16.74 1.84 7.02
CA LEU A 214 -18.00 2.44 7.45
C LEU A 214 -18.28 3.64 6.56
N GLU A 215 -19.40 3.60 5.86
CA GLU A 215 -19.82 4.67 4.96
C GLU A 215 -21.17 5.22 5.41
N ARG A 216 -21.28 6.55 5.48
CA ARG A 216 -22.50 7.27 5.79
C ARG A 216 -22.76 8.32 4.73
N LEU A 217 -23.92 8.21 4.08
CA LEU A 217 -24.42 9.15 3.09
C LEU A 217 -25.67 9.85 3.64
N ASP A 218 -25.56 11.12 3.96
CA ASP A 218 -26.69 11.95 4.38
C ASP A 218 -27.16 12.78 3.17
N LYS A 219 -28.26 12.39 2.51
CA LYS A 219 -28.88 13.16 1.42
C LYS A 219 -30.07 13.98 1.95
N GLN A 220 -30.08 15.29 1.71
CA GLN A 220 -31.25 16.11 2.05
C GLN A 220 -32.31 16.00 0.95
N TYR A 221 -33.47 15.42 1.30
CA TYR A 221 -34.66 15.47 0.48
C TYR A 221 -35.39 16.79 0.72
N GLN A 222 -35.41 17.66 -0.29
CA GLN A 222 -36.41 18.72 -0.36
C GLN A 222 -37.52 18.22 -1.29
N LEU A 223 -38.59 17.68 -0.71
CA LEU A 223 -39.83 17.52 -1.46
C LEU A 223 -40.36 18.93 -1.71
N LYS A 224 -40.24 19.42 -2.96
CA LYS A 224 -41.11 20.50 -3.42
C LYS A 224 -42.54 19.96 -3.34
N ARG A 225 -43.33 20.49 -2.42
CA ARG A 225 -44.76 20.26 -2.40
C ARG A 225 -45.29 21.11 -3.55
N ASP A 226 -45.48 20.51 -4.72
CA ASP A 226 -46.25 21.14 -5.79
C ASP A 226 -47.69 21.25 -5.27
N GLY A 227 -47.99 22.41 -4.70
CA GLY A 227 -49.36 22.80 -4.37
C GLY A 227 -50.05 23.10 -5.68
N ILE A 228 -50.81 22.14 -6.19
CA ILE A 228 -51.81 22.42 -7.22
C ILE A 228 -52.96 23.09 -6.48
N ASP A 229 -53.09 24.40 -6.65
CA ASP A 229 -54.22 25.18 -6.18
C ASP A 229 -55.40 24.89 -7.11
N TYR A 230 -56.35 24.06 -6.65
CA TYR A 230 -57.64 23.94 -7.31
C TYR A 230 -58.50 25.10 -6.81
N GLY A 231 -58.45 26.22 -7.54
CA GLY A 231 -59.44 27.30 -7.39
C GLY A 231 -60.81 26.83 -7.90
N GLU A 232 -61.83 27.17 -7.13
CA GLU A 232 -63.27 26.90 -7.34
C GLU A 232 -63.85 27.53 -8.61
#